data_AF-A0A7H4PL98-F1
#
_entry.id   AF-A0A7H4PL98-F1
#
_cell.length_a   1.000
_cell.length_b   1.000
_cell.length_c   1.000
_cell.angle_alpha   90.00
_cell.angle_beta   90.00
_cell.angle_gamma   90.00
#
_symmetry.space_group_name_H-M   'P 1'
#
loop_
_entity.id
_entity.type
_entity.pdbx_description
1 polymer ?
#
loop_
_entity_poly.entity_id
_entity_poly.type
_entity_poly.pdbx_seq_one_letter_code
_entity_poly.pdbx_strand_id
1 'polypeptide(L)' 'MINSLRVEPELGSPARGGLPQTVATRRAEGWQINGHKIYTTGIEGLSWLAIWGRSDDAPPLVGTWLGAPRQ' A
#
# COMPACT_ATOMS: atom_id res chain seq x y z
N MET A 1 2.57 -16.84 1.81
CA MET A 1 1.16 -16.38 1.63
C MET A 1 1.15 -14.91 1.19
N ILE A 2 0.16 -14.46 0.41
CA ILE A 2 -0.04 -13.04 0.01
C ILE A 2 -1.47 -12.58 0.28
N ASN A 3 -1.66 -11.30 0.65
CA ASN A 3 -2.97 -10.65 0.72
C ASN A 3 -2.92 -9.23 0.09
N SER A 4 -4.08 -8.72 -0.33
CA SER A 4 -4.25 -7.37 -0.89
C SER A 4 -4.72 -6.38 0.17
N LEU A 5 -3.89 -5.37 0.46
CA LEU A 5 -4.12 -4.36 1.49
C LEU A 5 -4.57 -3.06 0.81
N ARG A 6 -5.89 -2.82 0.79
CA ARG A 6 -6.48 -1.70 0.04
C ARG A 6 -7.10 -0.60 0.89
N VAL A 7 -7.76 -0.95 2.00
CA VAL A 7 -8.57 0.01 2.77
C VAL A 7 -7.68 0.92 3.61
N GLU A 8 -7.93 2.22 3.53
CA GLU A 8 -7.34 3.26 4.39
C GLU A 8 -8.46 3.87 5.27
N PRO A 9 -8.18 4.25 6.54
CA PRO A 9 -9.19 4.85 7.41
C PRO A 9 -9.93 6.05 6.79
N GLU A 10 -9.21 6.88 6.05
CA GLU A 10 -9.66 8.15 5.50
C GLU A 10 -10.49 7.98 4.21
N LEU A 11 -10.27 6.89 3.47
CA LEU A 11 -10.93 6.60 2.20
C LEU A 11 -12.05 5.56 2.32
N GLY A 12 -12.03 4.75 3.38
CA GLY A 12 -12.92 3.62 3.52
C GLY A 12 -12.77 2.64 2.34
N SER A 13 -13.90 2.12 1.83
CA SER A 13 -13.87 1.15 0.74
C SER A 13 -13.25 1.75 -0.53
N PRO A 14 -12.26 1.09 -1.16
CA PRO A 14 -11.60 1.55 -2.39
C PRO A 14 -12.57 1.85 -3.55
N ALA A 15 -13.76 1.24 -3.54
CA ALA A 15 -14.79 1.45 -4.54
C ALA A 15 -15.34 2.89 -4.57
N ARG A 16 -15.10 3.71 -3.54
CA ARG A 16 -15.58 5.10 -3.46
C ARG A 16 -14.69 6.11 -4.20
N GLY A 17 -13.55 5.68 -4.73
CA GLY A 17 -12.59 6.56 -5.40
C GLY A 17 -11.76 7.40 -4.44
N GLY A 18 -10.78 8.14 -4.97
CA GLY A 18 -9.83 8.95 -4.20
C GLY A 18 -8.38 8.47 -4.35
N LEU A 19 -7.44 9.41 -4.22
CA LEU A 19 -6.01 9.10 -4.23
C LEU A 19 -5.63 8.43 -2.89
N PRO A 20 -4.93 7.28 -2.92
CA PRO A 20 -4.37 6.68 -1.71
C PRO A 20 -3.48 7.68 -0.95
N GLN A 21 -3.61 7.70 0.37
CA GLN A 21 -2.66 8.35 1.27
C GLN A 21 -1.40 7.51 1.46
N THR A 22 -1.44 6.20 1.18
CA THR A 22 -0.23 5.39 1.13
C THR A 22 0.65 5.83 -0.05
N VAL A 23 1.83 6.36 0.26
CA VAL A 23 2.80 6.89 -0.70
C VAL A 23 3.99 5.95 -0.81
N ALA A 24 4.35 5.61 -2.05
CA ALA A 24 5.59 4.98 -2.43
C ALA A 24 6.56 6.04 -2.95
N THR A 25 7.67 6.23 -2.24
CA THR A 25 8.74 7.15 -2.59
C THR A 25 9.97 6.36 -3.05
N ARG A 26 10.57 6.77 -4.16
CA ARG A 26 11.81 6.17 -4.64
C ARG A 26 12.98 6.57 -3.72
N ARG A 27 13.76 5.58 -3.28
CA ARG A 27 15.00 5.71 -2.50
C ARG A 27 16.16 5.11 -3.30
N ALA A 28 17.40 5.29 -2.84
CA ALA A 28 18.57 4.78 -3.56
C ALA A 28 18.55 3.24 -3.69
N GLU A 29 18.09 2.56 -2.65
CA GLU A 29 18.02 1.11 -2.51
C GLU A 29 16.67 0.49 -2.93
N GLY A 30 15.71 1.28 -3.40
CA GLY A 30 14.41 0.77 -3.84
C GLY A 30 13.25 1.72 -3.58
N TRP A 31 12.14 1.17 -3.09
CA TRP A 31 10.94 1.93 -2.77
C TRP A 31 10.66 1.91 -1.28
N GLN A 32 10.42 3.08 -0.70
CA GLN A 32 9.88 3.21 0.64
C GLN A 32 8.37 3.44 0.53
N ILE A 33 7.60 2.57 1.16
CA ILE A 33 6.14 2.69 1.22
C ILE A 33 5.75 3.14 2.63
N ASN A 34 4.97 4.21 2.75
CA ASN A 34 4.46 4.71 4.02
C ASN A 34 2.94 4.97 3.91
N GLY A 35 2.17 4.45 4.85
CA GLY A 35 0.71 4.60 4.91
C GLY A 35 0.10 3.78 6.04
N HIS A 36 -1.23 3.88 6.18
CA HIS A 36 -1.98 3.16 7.21
C HIS A 36 -3.11 2.35 6.57
N LYS A 37 -3.05 1.02 6.71
CA LYS A 37 -4.04 0.09 6.18
C LYS A 37 -4.85 -0.52 7.31
N ILE A 38 -6.15 -0.66 7.09
CA ILE A 38 -7.07 -1.36 7.99
C ILE A 38 -7.70 -2.58 7.30
N TYR A 39 -8.29 -3.47 8.10
CA TYR A 39 -8.86 -4.74 7.63
C TYR A 39 -7.84 -5.65 6.90
N THR A 40 -6.62 -5.72 7.44
CA THR A 40 -5.50 -6.52 6.92
C THR A 40 -5.52 -7.94 7.50
N THR A 41 -6.53 -8.72 7.16
CA THR A 41 -6.72 -10.08 7.71
C THR A 41 -5.51 -10.97 7.48
N GLY A 42 -5.07 -11.66 8.54
CA GLY A 42 -3.98 -12.64 8.50
C GLY A 42 -2.57 -12.05 8.45
N ILE A 43 -2.40 -10.75 8.75
CA ILE A 43 -1.14 -10.01 8.59
C ILE A 43 0.10 -10.72 9.17
N GLU A 44 -0.01 -11.32 10.36
CA GLU A 44 1.09 -12.04 11.05
C GLU A 44 1.62 -13.24 10.26
N GLY A 45 0.82 -13.84 9.38
CA GLY A 45 1.19 -15.03 8.59
C GLY A 45 1.58 -14.73 7.14
N LEU A 46 1.63 -13.47 6.74
CA LEU A 46 1.90 -13.09 5.34
C LEU A 46 3.40 -13.07 5.06
N SER A 47 3.77 -13.61 3.91
CA SER A 47 5.15 -13.51 3.39
C SER A 47 5.28 -12.32 2.44
N TRP A 48 4.15 -11.89 1.87
CA TRP A 48 4.06 -10.82 0.88
C TRP A 48 2.80 -9.98 1.10
N LEU A 49 2.91 -8.69 0.81
CA LEU A 49 1.87 -7.69 0.93
C LEU A 49 1.66 -7.02 -0.45
N ALA A 50 0.46 -7.14 -1.01
CA ALA A 50 0.05 -6.39 -2.20
C ALA A 50 -0.63 -5.09 -1.75
N ILE A 51 0.13 -3.99 -1.68
CA ILE A 51 -0.28 -2.73 -1.06
C ILE A 51 -0.81 -1.78 -2.12
N TRP A 52 -2.08 -1.38 -2.04
CA TRP A 52 -2.61 -0.33 -2.92
C TRP A 52 -2.10 1.04 -2.47
N GLY A 53 -1.51 1.81 -3.38
CA GLY A 53 -0.89 3.10 -3.04
C GLY A 53 -0.61 3.92 -4.29
N ARG A 54 -0.05 5.10 -4.09
CA ARG A 54 0.40 5.99 -5.17
C ARG A 54 1.88 6.31 -5.06
N SER A 55 2.51 6.72 -6.16
CA SER A 55 3.83 7.34 -6.09
C SER A 55 3.74 8.81 -5.67
N ASP A 56 4.91 9.39 -5.37
CA ASP A 56 5.11 10.83 -5.20
C ASP A 56 5.45 11.56 -6.51
N ASP A 57 5.29 10.91 -7.67
CA ASP A 57 5.45 11.53 -8.99
C ASP A 57 4.40 12.63 -9.26
N ALA A 58 4.71 13.50 -10.22
CA ALA A 58 3.78 14.49 -10.78
C ALA A 58 3.66 14.28 -12.30
N PRO A 59 2.59 13.63 -12.80
CA PRO A 59 1.40 13.13 -12.07
C PRO A 59 1.66 11.81 -11.30
N PRO A 60 0.90 11.53 -10.23
CA PRO A 60 1.10 10.33 -9.42
C PRO A 60 0.69 9.05 -10.17
N LEU A 61 1.50 8.01 -10.03
CA LEU A 61 1.19 6.65 -10.51
C LEU A 61 0.45 5.89 -9.41
N VAL A 62 -0.76 5.41 -9.69
CA VAL A 62 -1.61 4.68 -8.73
C VAL A 62 -1.63 3.21 -9.07
N GLY A 63 -1.42 2.33 -8.09
CA GLY A 63 -1.40 0.89 -8.32
C GLY A 63 -1.10 0.05 -7.09
N THR A 64 -0.74 -1.21 -7.36
CA THR A 64 -0.35 -2.18 -6.33
C THR A 64 1.17 -2.27 -6.25
N TRP A 65 1.69 -2.11 -5.04
CA TRP A 65 3.10 -2.20 -4.69
C TRP A 65 3.32 -3.49 -3.91
N LEU A 66 4.24 -4.34 -4.37
CA LEU A 66 4.56 -5.61 -3.71
C LEU A 66 5.70 -5.40 -2.71
N GLY A 67 5.50 -5.81 -1.46
CA GLY A 67 6.53 -5.77 -0.41
C GLY A 67 6.47 -6.98 0.51
N ALA A 68 7.49 -7.13 1.35
CA ALA A 68 7.53 -8.13 2.42
C ALA A 68 7.38 -7.42 3.78
N PRO A 69 6.73 -8.05 4.78
CA PRO A 69 6.75 -7.53 6.15
C PRO A 69 8.18 -7.43 6.67
N ARG A 70 8.47 -6.41 7.49
CA ARG A 70 9.68 -6.44 8.32
C ARG A 70 9.47 -7.47 9.42
N GLN A 71 10.41 -8.42 9.51
CA GLN A 71 10.48 -9.37 10.62
C GLN A 71 11.06 -8.68 11.86
#